data_AF-A0AAD9DJZ2-F1
#
_entry.id   AF-A0AAD9DJZ2-F1
#
_cell.length_a   1.000
_cell.length_b   1.000
_cell.length_c   1.000
_cell.angle_alpha   90.00
_cell.angle_beta   90.00
_cell.angle_gamma   90.00
#
_symmetry.space_group_name_H-M   'P 1'
#
loop_
_entity.id
_entity.type
_entity.pdbx_description
1 polymer ?
#
loop_
_entity_poly.entity_id
_entity_poly.type
_entity_poly.pdbx_seq_one_letter_code
_entity_poly.pdbx_strand_id
1 'polypeptide(L)'
;MRTFTLIASLASLPITSAFQASTPSIRLLPCQSQRSINTQYTLKSKTTLYQSEIQEQEDDELVEFFISQEQIGVLRKEANKRDRVKKLQKHFLPQEESMELSQQSMDEISALFEKSELIEVRGVSKGRKKGLFDTANAMAESLEEEIGKPVVVVDIKGFAVKMYCPWLDGEDFDTSKRIKLFTSYKPGQWTRKPKGIRNEYGQIVLDENGKSIKVIPDE
;
A
#
# COMPACT_ATOMS: atom_id res chain seq x y z
N MET A 1 -57.53 16.72 -64.08
CA MET A 1 -56.68 15.95 -65.02
C MET A 1 -55.64 16.86 -65.63
N ARG A 2 -54.40 16.82 -65.13
CA ARG A 2 -53.19 17.26 -65.84
C ARG A 2 -52.04 16.37 -65.38
N THR A 3 -51.48 15.64 -66.33
CA THR A 3 -50.27 14.81 -66.27
C THR A 3 -49.01 15.67 -66.49
N PHE A 4 -47.84 15.02 -66.37
CA PHE A 4 -46.46 15.42 -66.75
C PHE A 4 -45.60 16.05 -65.65
N THR A 5 -44.33 15.69 -65.44
CA THR A 5 -43.49 14.49 -65.69
C THR A 5 -42.22 14.70 -64.86
N LEU A 6 -41.60 13.60 -64.43
CA LEU A 6 -40.32 13.51 -63.72
C LEU A 6 -39.14 14.08 -64.52
N ILE A 7 -38.19 14.72 -63.82
CA ILE A 7 -36.75 14.61 -64.13
C ILE A 7 -35.99 14.39 -62.81
N ALA A 8 -35.32 13.23 -62.74
CA ALA A 8 -34.38 12.88 -61.69
C ALA A 8 -33.03 13.56 -61.96
N SER A 9 -32.37 14.05 -60.91
CA SER A 9 -30.96 14.43 -60.96
C SER A 9 -30.23 13.85 -59.75
N LEU A 10 -29.41 12.84 -60.04
CA LEU A 10 -28.34 12.34 -59.18
C LEU A 10 -27.23 13.40 -59.12
N ALA A 11 -26.80 13.78 -57.91
CA ALA A 11 -25.52 14.45 -57.72
C ALA A 11 -24.87 13.96 -56.42
N SER A 12 -23.62 13.56 -56.60
CA SER A 12 -22.71 12.84 -55.71
C SER A 12 -22.22 13.66 -54.50
N LEU A 13 -21.94 12.93 -53.42
CA LEU A 13 -21.14 13.36 -52.26
C LEU A 13 -19.72 13.78 -52.64
N PRO A 14 -19.14 14.75 -51.91
CA PRO A 14 -17.74 14.64 -51.52
C PRO A 14 -17.58 14.57 -50.00
N ILE A 15 -17.02 13.44 -49.54
CA ILE A 15 -16.43 13.31 -48.20
C ILE A 15 -15.08 14.02 -48.24
N THR A 16 -14.98 15.18 -47.60
CA THR A 16 -13.69 15.83 -47.35
C THR A 16 -13.18 15.43 -45.97
N SER A 17 -12.21 14.52 -45.96
CA SER A 17 -11.36 14.19 -44.82
C SER A 17 -10.13 15.10 -44.85
N ALA A 18 -9.91 15.88 -43.79
CA ALA A 18 -8.63 16.52 -43.49
C ALA A 18 -8.53 16.85 -41.99
N PHE A 19 -8.20 15.85 -41.17
CA PHE A 19 -7.70 16.10 -39.82
C PHE A 19 -6.20 16.33 -39.93
N GLN A 20 -5.78 17.59 -39.89
CA GLN A 20 -4.37 17.94 -39.78
C GLN A 20 -3.92 17.65 -38.34
N ALA A 21 -3.24 16.53 -38.15
CA ALA A 21 -2.54 16.24 -36.90
C ALA A 21 -1.29 17.13 -36.82
N SER A 22 -1.35 18.20 -36.02
CA SER A 22 -0.16 18.96 -35.63
C SER A 22 0.72 18.07 -34.76
N THR A 23 1.93 17.77 -35.22
CA THR A 23 2.95 17.11 -34.40
C THR A 23 3.39 18.05 -33.28
N PRO A 24 3.33 17.64 -31.99
CA PRO A 24 3.98 18.40 -30.94
C PRO A 24 5.50 18.25 -31.07
N SER A 25 6.18 19.37 -31.29
CA SER A 25 7.64 19.49 -31.18
C SER A 25 8.05 19.15 -29.75
N ILE A 26 8.63 17.97 -29.54
CA ILE A 26 9.18 17.56 -28.26
C ILE A 26 10.47 18.35 -28.03
N ARG A 27 10.36 19.48 -27.32
CA ARG A 27 11.52 20.10 -26.67
C ARG A 27 11.83 19.28 -25.41
N LEU A 28 12.85 18.43 -25.50
CA LEU A 28 13.46 17.77 -24.35
C LEU A 28 14.10 18.84 -23.46
N LEU A 29 13.47 19.13 -22.32
CA LEU A 29 14.14 19.82 -21.22
C LEU A 29 14.99 18.81 -20.44
N PRO A 30 16.22 19.16 -20.03
CA PRO A 30 17.03 18.30 -19.20
C PRO A 30 16.36 18.11 -17.83
N CYS A 31 16.10 16.84 -17.51
CA CYS A 31 15.64 16.39 -16.20
C CYS A 31 16.76 16.65 -15.18
N GLN A 32 16.65 17.76 -14.44
CA GLN A 32 17.45 17.97 -13.24
C GLN A 32 16.92 17.02 -12.16
N SER A 33 17.72 15.99 -11.87
CA SER A 33 17.59 15.12 -10.72
C SER A 33 17.62 15.97 -9.45
N GLN A 34 16.45 16.29 -8.91
CA GLN A 34 16.34 16.84 -7.57
C GLN A 34 16.60 15.71 -6.58
N ARG A 35 17.77 15.77 -5.93
CA ARG A 35 18.09 15.01 -4.72
C ARG A 35 16.96 15.21 -3.72
N SER A 36 16.24 14.14 -3.43
CA SER A 36 15.31 14.07 -2.31
C SER A 36 16.10 14.28 -1.01
N ILE A 37 15.77 15.36 -0.33
CA ILE A 37 16.29 15.70 0.99
C ILE A 37 15.67 14.68 1.96
N ASN A 38 16.52 13.87 2.56
CA ASN A 38 16.16 12.85 3.54
C ASN A 38 15.83 13.56 4.86
N THR A 39 14.60 14.05 5.01
CA THR A 39 14.09 14.57 6.28
C THR A 39 13.76 13.40 7.21
N GLN A 40 14.76 12.99 7.98
CA GLN A 40 14.56 12.18 9.17
C GLN A 40 13.77 13.01 10.18
N TYR A 41 12.55 12.59 10.50
CA TYR A 41 11.76 13.16 11.59
C TYR A 41 12.24 12.54 12.90
N THR A 42 13.01 13.31 13.67
CA THR A 42 13.24 13.01 15.09
C THR A 42 12.04 13.50 15.88
N LEU A 43 11.18 12.57 16.32
CA LEU A 43 10.15 12.83 17.32
C LEU A 43 10.86 13.16 18.63
N LYS A 44 10.90 14.45 19.00
CA LYS A 44 11.30 14.89 20.34
C LYS A 44 10.04 15.00 21.19
N SER A 45 9.60 13.89 21.76
CA SER A 45 8.61 13.91 22.83
C SER A 45 9.34 14.28 24.12
N LYS A 46 9.14 15.51 24.59
CA LYS A 46 9.49 15.93 25.95
C LYS A 46 8.40 15.39 26.88
N THR A 47 8.72 14.36 27.65
CA THR A 47 7.93 14.01 28.85
C THR A 47 8.63 14.58 30.07
N THR A 48 7.88 15.38 30.82
CA THR A 48 8.27 16.02 32.07
C THR A 48 8.49 14.95 33.15
N LEU A 49 9.71 14.90 33.66
CA LEU A 49 10.16 14.09 34.79
C LEU A 49 9.43 14.54 36.06
N TYR A 50 8.48 13.72 36.54
CA TYR A 50 8.10 13.72 37.96
C TYR A 50 8.86 12.58 38.63
N GLN A 51 9.73 12.97 39.57
CA GLN A 51 10.56 12.09 40.36
C GLN A 51 9.77 11.70 41.62
N SER A 52 9.35 10.43 41.71
CA SER A 52 8.95 9.80 42.97
C SER A 52 9.18 8.29 42.89
N GLU A 53 10.24 7.87 43.58
CA GLU A 53 10.39 6.65 44.38
C GLU A 53 10.00 5.29 43.74
N ILE A 54 11.03 4.66 43.16
CA ILE A 54 11.38 3.22 43.11
C ILE A 54 10.31 2.26 43.64
N GLN A 55 9.59 1.63 42.71
CA GLN A 55 9.04 0.28 42.89
C GLN A 55 9.46 -0.54 41.68
N GLU A 56 10.17 -1.63 41.93
CA GLU A 56 10.65 -2.60 40.93
C GLU A 56 9.45 -3.13 40.14
N GLN A 57 9.27 -2.63 38.92
CA GLN A 57 8.31 -3.13 37.96
C GLN A 57 9.14 -3.75 36.85
N GLU A 58 8.92 -5.04 36.58
CA GLU A 58 9.51 -5.74 35.44
C GLU A 58 9.29 -4.85 34.21
N ASP A 59 10.39 -4.37 33.63
CA ASP A 59 10.37 -3.60 32.38
C ASP A 59 9.91 -4.56 31.28
N ASP A 60 8.60 -4.77 31.17
CA ASP A 60 7.96 -5.29 29.97
C ASP A 60 8.38 -4.34 28.85
N GLU A 61 9.40 -4.73 28.11
CA GLU A 61 9.87 -4.05 26.92
C GLU A 61 8.63 -3.83 26.03
N LEU A 62 8.13 -2.60 25.99
CA LEU A 62 7.03 -2.20 25.10
C LEU A 62 7.55 -2.38 23.67
N VAL A 63 7.40 -3.59 23.13
CA VAL A 63 7.77 -3.89 21.75
C VAL A 63 6.72 -3.21 20.88
N GLU A 64 7.04 -1.99 20.46
CA GLU A 64 6.24 -1.21 19.52
C GLU A 64 6.03 -2.05 18.24
N PHE A 65 4.77 -2.35 17.93
CA PHE A 65 4.44 -3.13 16.75
C PHE A 65 4.69 -2.31 15.48
N PHE A 66 5.77 -2.64 14.77
CA PHE A 66 6.17 -1.91 13.58
C PHE A 66 5.89 -2.68 12.29
N ILE A 67 5.22 -2.02 11.32
CA ILE A 67 5.06 -2.52 9.95
C ILE A 67 5.99 -1.75 9.01
N SER A 68 6.81 -2.48 8.26
CA SER A 68 7.69 -1.89 7.23
C SER A 68 6.89 -1.26 6.07
N GLN A 69 7.48 -0.28 5.39
CA GLN A 69 6.86 0.36 4.21
C GLN A 69 6.54 -0.64 3.08
N GLU A 70 7.34 -1.69 2.92
CA GLU A 70 7.08 -2.76 1.95
C GLU A 70 5.81 -3.54 2.31
N GLN A 71 5.64 -3.89 3.59
CA GLN A 71 4.45 -4.56 4.10
C GLN A 71 3.21 -3.65 4.01
N ILE A 72 3.33 -2.35 4.28
CA ILE A 72 2.26 -1.37 4.00
C ILE A 72 1.88 -1.41 2.51
N GLY A 73 2.85 -1.52 1.61
CA GLY A 73 2.61 -1.70 0.18
C GLY A 73 1.82 -2.97 -0.16
N VAL A 74 2.09 -4.08 0.53
CA VAL A 74 1.32 -5.34 0.41
C VAL A 74 -0.11 -5.14 0.94
N LEU A 75 -0.28 -4.53 2.12
CA LEU A 75 -1.57 -4.23 2.72
C LEU A 75 -2.43 -3.34 1.81
N ARG A 76 -1.84 -2.32 1.17
CA ARG A 76 -2.53 -1.47 0.19
C ARG A 76 -3.05 -2.27 -1.00
N LYS A 77 -2.23 -3.17 -1.55
CA LYS A 77 -2.62 -4.04 -2.68
C LYS A 77 -3.74 -4.98 -2.27
N GLU A 78 -3.65 -5.58 -1.09
CA GLU A 78 -4.68 -6.47 -0.56
C GLU A 78 -5.99 -5.72 -0.28
N ALA A 79 -5.92 -4.50 0.28
CA ALA A 79 -7.09 -3.65 0.47
C ALA A 79 -7.82 -3.37 -0.85
N ASN A 80 -7.07 -2.99 -1.88
CA ASN A 80 -7.63 -2.70 -3.21
C ASN A 80 -8.21 -3.96 -3.88
N LYS A 81 -7.60 -5.13 -3.66
CA LYS A 81 -8.13 -6.41 -4.13
C LYS A 81 -9.45 -6.75 -3.43
N ARG A 82 -9.53 -6.61 -2.10
CA ARG A 82 -10.75 -6.85 -1.33
C ARG A 82 -11.86 -5.86 -1.69
N ASP A 83 -11.53 -4.59 -1.90
CA ASP A 83 -12.47 -3.56 -2.34
C ASP A 83 -13.06 -3.89 -3.72
N ARG A 84 -12.22 -4.27 -4.69
CA ARG A 84 -12.67 -4.68 -6.03
C ARG A 84 -13.62 -5.87 -6.00
N VAL A 85 -13.42 -6.81 -5.07
CA VAL A 85 -14.25 -8.01 -4.91
C VAL A 85 -15.40 -7.76 -3.91
N LYS A 86 -15.58 -6.54 -3.41
CA LYS A 86 -16.60 -6.15 -2.41
C LYS A 86 -16.55 -6.97 -1.12
N LYS A 87 -15.35 -7.42 -0.73
CA LYS A 87 -15.08 -8.16 0.51
C LYS A 87 -14.39 -7.31 1.58
N LEU A 88 -14.04 -6.06 1.27
CA LEU A 88 -13.50 -5.12 2.25
C LEU A 88 -14.64 -4.64 3.14
N GLN A 89 -14.55 -4.90 4.45
CA GLN A 89 -15.52 -4.42 5.41
C GLN A 89 -15.42 -2.90 5.52
N LYS A 90 -16.57 -2.22 5.52
CA LYS A 90 -16.65 -0.76 5.53
C LYS A 90 -17.53 -0.31 6.69
N HIS A 91 -17.02 0.61 7.47
CA HIS A 91 -17.79 1.31 8.49
C HIS A 91 -17.97 2.76 8.04
N PHE A 92 -19.17 3.30 8.22
CA PHE A 92 -19.51 4.68 7.86
C PHE A 92 -19.80 5.43 9.14
N LEU A 93 -18.89 6.33 9.51
CA LEU A 93 -19.06 7.14 10.70
C LEU A 93 -20.24 8.10 10.55
N PRO A 94 -21.02 8.29 11.62
CA PRO A 94 -22.00 9.36 11.69
C PRO A 94 -21.34 10.72 11.43
N GLN A 95 -22.06 11.62 10.78
CA GLN A 95 -21.53 12.93 10.39
C GLN A 95 -21.12 13.82 11.59
N GLU A 96 -21.60 13.46 12.78
CA GLU A 96 -21.35 14.18 14.03
C GLU A 96 -19.98 13.84 14.66
N GLU A 97 -19.43 12.65 14.39
CA GLU A 97 -18.35 12.01 15.17
C GLU A 97 -16.94 12.14 14.55
N SER A 98 -16.71 13.17 13.73
CA SER A 98 -15.49 13.24 12.91
C SER A 98 -14.19 13.63 13.65
N MET A 99 -14.19 13.73 14.97
CA MET A 99 -13.00 14.21 15.72
C MET A 99 -12.76 13.37 16.96
N GLU A 100 -13.84 13.02 17.65
CA GLU A 100 -13.85 12.08 18.75
C GLU A 100 -14.86 11.00 18.36
N LEU A 101 -14.39 9.75 18.28
CA LEU A 101 -15.29 8.63 18.04
C LEU A 101 -16.15 8.43 19.30
N SER A 102 -17.45 8.19 19.10
CA SER A 102 -18.27 7.71 20.20
C SER A 102 -17.83 6.29 20.57
N GLN A 103 -18.05 5.90 21.82
CA GLN A 103 -17.78 4.53 22.26
C GLN A 103 -18.53 3.51 21.38
N GLN A 104 -19.76 3.84 20.96
CA GLN A 104 -20.53 2.98 20.07
C GLN A 104 -19.81 2.73 18.73
N SER A 105 -19.26 3.77 18.11
CA SER A 105 -18.51 3.61 16.86
C SER A 105 -17.20 2.84 17.05
N MET A 106 -16.54 3.00 18.19
CA MET A 106 -15.35 2.20 18.53
C MET A 106 -15.70 0.72 18.69
N ASP A 107 -16.77 0.39 19.43
CA ASP A 107 -17.28 -0.97 19.62
C ASP A 107 -17.69 -1.61 18.28
N GLU A 108 -18.30 -0.84 17.37
CA GLU A 108 -18.68 -1.33 16.04
C GLU A 108 -17.44 -1.60 15.16
N ILE A 109 -16.41 -0.76 15.25
CA ILE A 109 -15.16 -0.93 14.54
C ILE A 109 -14.37 -2.12 15.09
N SER A 110 -14.31 -2.29 16.41
CA SER A 110 -13.64 -3.42 17.06
C SER A 110 -14.28 -4.75 16.66
N ALA A 111 -15.62 -4.82 16.64
CA ALA A 111 -16.36 -5.98 16.14
C ALA A 111 -16.12 -6.29 14.65
N LEU A 112 -15.70 -5.32 13.84
CA LEU A 112 -15.29 -5.56 12.45
C LEU A 112 -13.88 -6.16 12.36
N PHE A 113 -12.98 -5.80 13.27
CA PHE A 113 -11.63 -6.38 13.34
C PHE A 113 -11.64 -7.86 13.74
N GLU A 114 -12.62 -8.29 14.53
CA GLU A 114 -12.86 -9.72 14.80
C GLU A 114 -13.18 -10.51 13.52
N LYS A 115 -13.87 -9.88 12.56
CA LYS A 115 -14.31 -10.55 11.31
C LYS A 115 -13.30 -10.42 10.19
N SER A 116 -12.50 -9.36 10.20
CA SER A 116 -11.49 -9.09 9.18
C SER A 116 -10.34 -8.25 9.72
N GLU A 117 -9.11 -8.67 9.44
CA GLU A 117 -7.91 -7.90 9.77
C GLU A 117 -7.81 -6.53 9.08
N LEU A 118 -8.64 -6.26 8.06
CA LEU A 118 -8.51 -5.07 7.22
C LEU A 118 -9.88 -4.46 6.93
N ILE A 119 -10.03 -3.19 7.31
CA ILE A 119 -11.29 -2.46 7.22
C ILE A 119 -11.09 -1.08 6.56
N GLU A 120 -12.18 -0.49 6.07
CA GLU A 120 -12.24 0.90 5.61
C GLU A 120 -13.23 1.68 6.49
N VAL A 121 -12.74 2.68 7.21
CA VAL A 121 -13.57 3.63 7.97
C VAL A 121 -13.79 4.87 7.12
N ARG A 122 -15.05 5.25 6.88
CA ARG A 122 -15.43 6.40 6.06
C ARG A 122 -16.04 7.51 6.90
N GLY A 123 -15.78 8.76 6.53
CA GLY A 123 -16.36 9.92 7.22
C GLY A 123 -15.48 10.46 8.35
N VAL A 124 -14.19 10.08 8.37
CA VAL A 124 -13.25 10.44 9.44
C VAL A 124 -13.06 11.95 9.61
N SER A 125 -13.41 12.78 8.62
CA SER A 125 -13.39 14.24 8.76
C SER A 125 -14.62 14.90 8.12
N LYS A 126 -15.09 15.98 8.75
CA LYS A 126 -16.17 16.90 8.31
C LYS A 126 -15.79 17.72 7.08
N GLY A 127 -15.41 17.07 5.98
CA GLY A 127 -15.14 17.71 4.69
C GLY A 127 -13.81 18.47 4.60
N ARG A 128 -12.99 18.47 5.66
CA ARG A 128 -11.65 19.09 5.66
C ARG A 128 -10.58 18.03 5.52
N LYS A 129 -9.85 18.04 4.40
CA LYS A 129 -8.72 17.12 4.20
C LYS A 129 -7.51 17.46 5.07
N LYS A 130 -7.39 18.74 5.47
CA LYS A 130 -6.31 19.21 6.34
C LYS A 130 -6.51 18.63 7.74
N GLY A 131 -5.50 17.93 8.26
CA GLY A 131 -5.56 17.27 9.58
C GLY A 131 -6.12 15.84 9.56
N LEU A 132 -6.60 15.34 8.41
CA LEU A 132 -7.14 13.98 8.31
C LEU A 132 -6.11 12.91 8.70
N PHE A 133 -4.85 13.13 8.36
CA PHE A 133 -3.76 12.23 8.73
C PHE A 133 -3.60 12.15 10.26
N ASP A 134 -3.60 13.30 10.93
CA ASP A 134 -3.47 13.37 12.38
C ASP A 134 -4.69 12.75 13.07
N THR A 135 -5.90 13.04 12.58
CA THR A 135 -7.14 12.43 13.08
C THR A 135 -7.16 10.91 12.86
N ALA A 136 -6.66 10.43 11.73
CA ALA A 136 -6.59 8.99 11.44
C ALA A 136 -5.61 8.27 12.37
N ASN A 137 -4.48 8.90 12.70
CA ASN A 137 -3.51 8.33 13.63
C ASN A 137 -4.03 8.35 15.08
N ALA A 138 -4.63 9.47 15.51
CA ALA A 138 -5.27 9.56 16.83
C ALA A 138 -6.38 8.50 16.98
N MET A 139 -7.16 8.30 15.92
CA MET A 139 -8.16 7.22 15.87
C MET A 139 -7.54 5.82 15.97
N ALA A 140 -6.40 5.59 15.32
CA ALA A 140 -5.70 4.31 15.42
C ALA A 140 -5.20 4.06 16.84
N GLU A 141 -4.63 5.08 17.48
CA GLU A 141 -4.15 5.04 18.85
C GLU A 141 -5.30 4.73 19.84
N SER A 142 -6.44 5.41 19.74
CA SER A 142 -7.60 5.11 20.58
C SER A 142 -8.16 3.70 20.38
N LEU A 143 -8.17 3.19 19.14
CA LEU A 143 -8.62 1.82 18.85
C LEU A 143 -7.61 0.77 19.34
N GLU A 144 -6.31 1.08 19.32
CA GLU A 144 -5.28 0.21 19.87
C GLU A 144 -5.40 0.09 21.39
N GLU A 145 -5.67 1.20 22.09
CA GLU A 145 -5.94 1.21 23.53
C GLU A 145 -7.20 0.41 23.88
N GLU A 146 -8.27 0.53 23.10
CA GLU A 146 -9.54 -0.18 23.37
C GLU A 146 -9.47 -1.67 23.05
N ILE A 147 -8.90 -2.05 21.90
CA ILE A 147 -8.87 -3.44 21.44
C ILE A 147 -7.73 -4.21 22.14
N GLY A 148 -6.72 -3.52 22.65
CA GLY A 148 -5.49 -4.12 23.19
C GLY A 148 -4.67 -4.85 22.12
N LYS A 149 -4.85 -4.49 20.84
CA LYS A 149 -4.14 -5.05 19.69
C LYS A 149 -3.64 -3.91 18.82
N PRO A 150 -2.49 -4.08 18.15
CA PRO A 150 -1.92 -3.00 17.36
C PRO A 150 -2.80 -2.66 16.15
N VAL A 151 -3.08 -1.37 15.95
CA VAL A 151 -3.88 -0.89 14.83
C VAL A 151 -3.06 0.06 13.97
N VAL A 152 -2.87 -0.30 12.70
CA VAL A 152 -2.00 0.47 11.79
C VAL A 152 -2.78 1.09 10.64
N VAL A 153 -2.54 2.39 10.40
CA VAL A 153 -3.07 3.10 9.24
C VAL A 153 -2.32 2.67 7.97
N VAL A 154 -3.03 2.08 7.03
CA VAL A 154 -2.47 1.54 5.78
C VAL A 154 -2.50 2.57 4.65
N ASP A 155 -3.64 3.24 4.50
CA ASP A 155 -3.91 4.15 3.39
C ASP A 155 -5.01 5.13 3.75
N ILE A 156 -4.89 6.36 3.24
CA ILE A 156 -5.89 7.41 3.41
C ILE A 156 -6.29 7.91 2.04
N LYS A 157 -7.56 7.73 1.69
CA LYS A 157 -8.11 8.12 0.39
C LYS A 157 -9.37 8.97 0.58
N GLY A 158 -9.26 10.26 0.26
CA GLY A 158 -10.38 11.18 0.40
C GLY A 158 -10.69 11.45 1.87
N PHE A 159 -11.83 10.95 2.37
CA PHE A 159 -12.24 10.97 3.78
C PHE A 159 -12.41 9.55 4.34
N ALA A 160 -11.77 8.58 3.68
CA ALA A 160 -11.76 7.19 4.09
C ALA A 160 -10.35 6.78 4.51
N VAL A 161 -10.27 6.04 5.60
CA VAL A 161 -9.04 5.53 6.19
C VAL A 161 -9.13 4.02 6.14
N LYS A 162 -8.07 3.38 5.66
CA LYS A 162 -7.94 1.92 5.68
C LYS A 162 -6.99 1.54 6.79
N MET A 163 -7.43 0.63 7.64
CA MET A 163 -6.73 0.25 8.86
C MET A 163 -6.54 -1.27 8.88
N TYR A 164 -5.41 -1.69 9.43
CA TYR A 164 -5.04 -3.08 9.60
C TYR A 164 -4.83 -3.40 11.07
N CYS A 165 -5.42 -4.52 11.51
CA CYS A 165 -5.21 -5.11 12.82
C CYS A 165 -4.88 -6.60 12.62
N PRO A 166 -3.69 -7.08 13.05
CA PRO A 166 -3.32 -8.48 12.88
C PRO A 166 -4.13 -9.38 13.81
N TRP A 167 -4.52 -10.56 13.33
CA TRP A 167 -5.02 -11.61 14.22
C TRP A 167 -3.89 -12.32 14.95
N LEU A 168 -4.11 -12.62 16.22
CA LEU A 168 -3.17 -13.34 17.07
C LEU A 168 -3.18 -14.83 16.70
N ASP A 169 -2.02 -15.46 16.84
CA ASP A 169 -1.90 -16.91 16.62
C ASP A 169 -2.67 -17.66 17.72
N GLY A 170 -3.63 -18.50 17.32
CA GLY A 170 -4.43 -19.31 18.25
C GLY A 170 -5.89 -18.87 18.39
N GLU A 171 -6.31 -17.78 17.74
CA GLU A 171 -7.72 -17.44 17.62
C GLU A 171 -8.43 -18.38 16.63
N ASP A 172 -9.70 -18.74 16.89
CA ASP A 172 -10.55 -19.66 16.10
C ASP A 172 -10.97 -19.06 14.73
N PHE A 173 -10.09 -18.27 14.11
CA PHE A 173 -10.33 -17.66 12.82
C PHE A 173 -9.92 -18.58 11.68
N ASP A 174 -10.62 -18.43 10.56
CA ASP A 174 -10.28 -19.10 9.31
C ASP A 174 -8.90 -18.62 8.83
N THR A 175 -7.87 -19.40 9.14
CA THR A 175 -6.46 -19.14 8.80
C THR A 175 -6.25 -18.89 7.29
N SER A 176 -7.18 -19.33 6.44
CA SER A 176 -7.20 -19.08 4.99
C SER A 176 -7.44 -17.61 4.63
N LYS A 177 -8.07 -16.83 5.53
CA LYS A 177 -8.42 -15.41 5.31
C LYS A 177 -7.37 -14.43 5.86
N ARG A 178 -6.39 -14.96 6.60
CA ARG A 178 -5.31 -14.19 7.22
C ARG A 178 -4.37 -13.61 6.16
N ILE A 179 -4.01 -12.36 6.34
CA ILE A 179 -3.06 -11.64 5.49
C ILE A 179 -1.66 -12.05 5.91
N LYS A 180 -0.92 -12.67 4.98
CA LYS A 180 0.48 -13.03 5.21
C LYS A 180 1.39 -11.89 4.76
N LEU A 181 1.96 -11.18 5.72
CA LEU A 181 2.94 -10.11 5.50
C LEU A 181 4.33 -10.69 5.29
N PHE A 182 4.55 -11.33 4.14
CA PHE A 182 5.89 -11.82 3.79
C PHE A 182 6.82 -10.65 3.46
N THR A 183 8.00 -10.64 4.07
CA THR A 183 9.14 -9.93 3.52
C THR A 183 9.69 -10.78 2.38
N SER A 184 9.77 -10.21 1.17
CA SER A 184 10.31 -10.93 0.00
C SER A 184 11.82 -11.14 0.09
N TYR A 185 12.47 -10.51 1.08
CA TYR A 185 13.88 -10.62 1.35
C TYR A 185 14.17 -11.83 2.22
N LYS A 186 14.85 -12.84 1.65
CA LYS A 186 15.60 -13.83 2.43
C LYS A 186 17.10 -13.51 2.33
N PRO A 187 17.83 -13.44 3.46
CA PRO A 187 19.29 -13.37 3.43
C PRO A 187 19.85 -14.49 2.54
N GLY A 188 20.70 -14.15 1.56
CA GLY A 188 21.27 -15.13 0.61
C GLY A 188 20.41 -15.48 -0.60
N GLN A 189 19.20 -14.91 -0.76
CA GLN A 189 18.39 -15.13 -1.98
C GLN A 189 19.02 -14.51 -3.24
N TRP A 190 19.70 -13.38 -3.06
CA TRP A 190 20.49 -12.73 -4.11
C TRP A 190 21.96 -13.03 -3.89
N THR A 191 22.40 -14.21 -4.32
CA THR A 191 23.82 -14.51 -4.44
C THR A 191 24.34 -14.04 -5.80
N ARG A 192 25.59 -13.57 -5.84
CA ARG A 192 26.25 -13.28 -7.11
C ARG A 192 26.27 -14.55 -7.94
N LYS A 193 25.72 -14.51 -9.16
CA LYS A 193 25.77 -15.64 -10.10
C LYS A 193 27.23 -16.12 -10.21
N PRO A 194 27.54 -17.39 -9.90
CA PRO A 194 28.91 -17.88 -9.95
C PRO A 194 29.46 -17.74 -11.38
N LYS A 195 30.64 -17.13 -11.48
CA LYS A 195 31.36 -16.97 -12.76
C LYS A 195 31.97 -18.31 -13.15
N GLY A 196 32.06 -18.58 -14.45
CA GLY A 196 32.77 -19.76 -14.93
C GLY A 196 34.26 -19.66 -14.59
N ILE A 197 34.87 -20.80 -14.29
CA ILE A 197 36.30 -20.92 -14.06
C ILE A 197 37.04 -20.46 -15.31
N ARG A 198 38.18 -19.78 -15.14
CA ARG A 198 39.00 -19.30 -16.24
C ARG A 198 40.34 -20.04 -16.27
N ASN A 199 40.85 -20.30 -17.47
CA ASN A 199 42.20 -20.83 -17.66
C ASN A 199 43.27 -19.73 -17.50
N GLU A 200 44.55 -20.09 -17.61
CA GLU A 200 45.70 -19.18 -17.50
C GLU A 200 45.70 -18.06 -18.56
N TYR A 201 44.98 -18.26 -19.67
CA TYR A 201 44.77 -17.29 -20.74
C TYR A 201 43.53 -16.41 -20.54
N GLY A 202 42.82 -16.56 -19.41
CA GLY A 202 41.62 -15.78 -19.07
C GLY A 202 40.32 -16.21 -19.76
N GLN A 203 40.32 -17.31 -20.51
CA GLN A 203 39.15 -17.85 -21.20
C GLN A 203 38.31 -18.74 -20.26
N ILE A 204 36.98 -18.73 -20.41
CA ILE A 204 36.08 -19.54 -19.59
C ILE A 204 36.21 -21.02 -19.98
N VAL A 205 36.46 -21.89 -19.01
CA VAL A 205 36.53 -23.33 -19.22
C VAL A 205 35.11 -23.87 -19.45
N LEU A 206 34.95 -24.59 -20.57
CA LEU A 206 33.71 -25.24 -20.96
C LEU A 206 33.84 -26.76 -20.74
N ASP A 207 32.73 -27.37 -20.34
CA ASP A 207 32.56 -28.82 -20.27
C ASP A 207 32.35 -29.42 -21.68
N GLU A 208 32.35 -30.74 -21.80
CA GLU A 208 32.16 -31.51 -23.05
C GLU A 208 30.84 -31.15 -23.77
N ASN A 209 29.87 -30.66 -23.01
CA ASN A 209 28.56 -30.21 -23.51
C ASN A 209 28.52 -28.69 -23.85
N GLY A 210 29.66 -28.00 -23.86
CA GLY A 210 29.76 -26.56 -24.14
C GLY A 210 29.25 -25.65 -23.02
N LYS A 211 29.06 -26.17 -21.80
CA LYS A 211 28.57 -25.41 -20.63
C LYS A 211 29.74 -24.95 -19.75
N SER A 212 29.69 -23.72 -19.24
CA SER A 212 30.76 -23.19 -18.36
C SER A 212 30.84 -23.96 -17.04
N ILE A 213 32.04 -24.46 -16.70
CA ILE A 213 32.32 -25.11 -15.42
C ILE A 213 32.37 -24.05 -14.32
N LYS A 214 31.64 -24.26 -13.22
CA LYS A 214 31.48 -23.26 -12.13
C LYS A 214 31.99 -23.75 -10.78
N VAL A 215 32.19 -25.06 -10.61
CA VAL A 215 32.70 -25.72 -9.42
C VAL A 215 33.61 -26.84 -9.91
N ILE A 216 34.81 -26.96 -9.34
CA ILE A 216 35.72 -28.07 -9.62
C ILE A 216 35.16 -29.26 -8.83
N PRO A 217 34.88 -30.43 -9.45
CA PRO A 217 34.50 -31.61 -8.69
C PRO A 217 35.59 -31.95 -7.69
N ASP A 218 35.23 -32.13 -6.42
CA ASP A 218 36.17 -32.64 -5.43
C ASP A 218 36.50 -34.10 -5.79
N GLU A 219 37.79 -34.44 -5.84
CA GLU A 219 38.30 -35.81 -6.03
C GLU A 219 38.04 -36.70 -4.81
#